data_AF-A0A7C7G5N8-F1
#
_entry.id   AF-A0A7C7G5N8-F1
#
_cell.length_a   1.000
_cell.length_b   1.000
_cell.length_c   1.000
_cell.angle_alpha   90.00
_cell.angle_beta   90.00
_cell.angle_gamma   90.00
#
_symmetry.space_group_name_H-M   'P 1'
#
loop_
_entity.id
_entity.type
_entity.pdbx_description
1 polymer ?
#
loop_
_entity_poly.entity_id
_entity_poly.type
_entity_poly.pdbx_seq_one_letter_code
_entity_poly.pdbx_strand_id
1 'polypeptide(L)'
;MYILLICALALAGCKKGVIDEKIEFSETKFEYTDQVSMVYEVPITIGIDIPWFPITIGSNSSNGVDDPLINSIKDISLKNMEIAIADPVGETFYFLKDLVIYISKDSLPELELAHHYNVSDNVGNILYMQPSNAGILDEYVKSGDYNLRLQITTSNILPTSFSTLTFVADLNFNVTLINEQ
;
A
#
# COMPACT_ATOMS: atom_id res chain seq x y z
N MET A 1 -39.07 50.85 -57.73
CA MET A 1 -37.62 50.54 -57.73
C MET A 1 -37.15 50.65 -56.29
N TYR A 2 -36.72 49.52 -55.73
CA TYR A 2 -36.17 49.28 -54.39
C TYR A 2 -37.02 49.70 -53.18
N ILE A 3 -37.67 48.76 -52.48
CA ILE A 3 -37.05 47.77 -51.57
C ILE A 3 -36.35 48.50 -50.42
N LEU A 4 -37.00 48.58 -49.25
CA LEU A 4 -36.53 47.94 -48.03
C LEU A 4 -37.55 48.25 -46.91
N LEU A 5 -38.52 47.38 -46.62
CA LEU A 5 -38.38 46.07 -45.98
C LEU A 5 -38.15 46.22 -44.47
N ILE A 6 -39.25 46.01 -43.74
CA ILE A 6 -39.30 45.27 -42.47
C ILE A 6 -38.65 45.98 -41.27
N CYS A 7 -39.46 46.78 -40.57
CA CYS A 7 -39.30 47.06 -39.15
C CYS A 7 -40.17 46.06 -38.36
N ALA A 8 -39.85 44.76 -38.47
CA ALA A 8 -40.51 43.71 -37.72
C ALA A 8 -39.47 42.90 -36.95
N LEU A 9 -39.70 42.85 -35.63
CA LEU A 9 -39.34 41.77 -34.72
C LEU A 9 -37.90 41.25 -34.78
N ALA A 10 -37.09 41.68 -33.81
CA ALA A 10 -36.27 40.77 -33.02
C ALA A 10 -35.79 41.47 -31.74
N LEU A 11 -36.63 41.46 -30.71
CA LEU A 11 -36.15 41.49 -29.34
C LEU A 11 -35.43 40.15 -29.10
N ALA A 12 -34.17 40.07 -29.51
CA ALA A 12 -33.27 38.99 -29.12
C ALA A 12 -32.89 39.20 -27.65
N GLY A 13 -33.80 38.81 -26.76
CA GLY A 13 -33.50 38.58 -25.36
C GLY A 13 -32.56 37.37 -25.26
N CYS A 14 -31.25 37.62 -25.34
CA CYS A 14 -30.25 36.66 -24.92
C CYS A 14 -30.39 36.49 -23.40
N LYS A 15 -31.15 35.48 -22.98
CA LYS A 15 -30.98 34.91 -21.64
C LYS A 15 -29.53 34.44 -21.58
N LYS A 16 -28.71 35.12 -20.77
CA LYS A 16 -27.37 34.62 -20.41
C LYS A 16 -27.59 33.22 -19.85
N GLY A 17 -27.24 32.22 -20.65
CA GLY A 17 -27.14 30.85 -20.17
C GLY A 17 -26.20 30.85 -18.99
N VAL A 18 -26.60 30.14 -17.93
CA VAL A 18 -25.69 29.74 -16.87
C VAL A 18 -24.56 29.01 -17.59
N ILE A 19 -23.40 29.66 -17.65
CA ILE A 19 -22.15 28.99 -17.98
C ILE A 19 -21.93 28.03 -16.81
N ASP A 20 -22.12 26.73 -17.06
CA ASP A 20 -21.50 25.72 -16.21
C ASP A 20 -20.01 26.01 -16.23
N GLU A 21 -19.53 26.64 -15.17
CA GLU A 21 -18.12 26.86 -14.93
C GLU A 21 -17.51 25.46 -14.83
N LYS A 22 -16.72 25.09 -15.84
CA LYS A 22 -15.96 23.84 -15.85
C LYS A 22 -14.98 23.93 -14.68
N ILE A 23 -15.34 23.32 -13.55
CA ILE A 23 -14.47 23.22 -12.38
C ILE A 23 -13.20 22.49 -12.84
N GLU A 24 -12.08 23.20 -12.85
CA GLU A 24 -10.79 22.65 -13.25
C GLU A 24 -10.12 22.04 -12.01
N PHE A 25 -10.14 20.72 -11.93
CA PHE A 25 -9.44 19.99 -10.88
C PHE A 25 -7.94 19.94 -11.19
N SER A 26 -7.10 20.15 -10.17
CA SER A 26 -5.64 19.99 -10.29
C SER A 26 -5.22 18.65 -9.65
N GLU A 27 -4.57 17.80 -10.44
CA GLU A 27 -3.97 16.56 -9.94
C GLU A 27 -2.57 16.84 -9.35
N THR A 28 -2.35 16.48 -8.08
CA THR A 28 -1.02 16.51 -7.45
C THR A 28 -0.55 15.09 -7.19
N LYS A 29 0.68 14.74 -7.58
CA LYS A 29 1.26 13.40 -7.39
C LYS A 29 2.49 13.48 -6.51
N PHE A 30 2.57 12.61 -5.50
CA PHE A 30 3.72 12.53 -4.60
C PHE A 30 3.94 11.09 -4.10
N GLU A 31 5.09 10.84 -3.49
CA GLU A 31 5.45 9.56 -2.90
C GLU A 31 5.44 9.65 -1.38
N TYR A 32 4.94 8.61 -0.72
CA TYR A 32 4.87 8.50 0.73
C TYR A 32 5.49 7.17 1.17
N THR A 33 6.34 7.20 2.18
CA THR A 33 6.97 6.01 2.75
C THR A 33 6.44 5.77 4.14
N ASP A 34 5.95 4.56 4.40
CA ASP A 34 5.57 4.09 5.72
C ASP A 34 6.50 2.96 6.16
N GLN A 35 6.86 2.93 7.44
CA GLN A 35 7.75 1.89 7.99
C GLN A 35 7.03 1.14 9.10
N VAL A 36 7.00 -0.19 8.98
CA VAL A 36 6.33 -1.07 9.94
C VAL A 36 7.32 -2.10 10.48
N SER A 37 7.35 -2.28 11.80
CA SER A 37 8.14 -3.32 12.45
C SER A 37 7.25 -4.48 12.88
N MET A 38 7.72 -5.70 12.61
CA MET A 38 7.03 -6.96 12.89
C MET A 38 7.93 -7.84 13.71
N VAL A 39 7.44 -8.29 14.86
CA VAL A 39 8.19 -9.15 15.78
C VAL A 39 7.52 -10.50 15.87
N TYR A 40 8.31 -11.56 15.70
CA TYR A 40 7.89 -12.93 15.93
C TYR A 40 8.76 -13.56 17.01
N GLU A 41 8.10 -14.05 18.06
CA GLU A 41 8.75 -14.86 19.09
C GLU A 41 8.77 -16.31 18.63
N VAL A 42 9.97 -16.85 18.45
CA VAL A 42 10.13 -18.25 18.01
C VAL A 42 9.84 -19.14 19.23
N PRO A 43 8.81 -20.01 19.19
CA PRO A 43 8.57 -20.93 20.30
C PRO A 43 9.75 -21.90 20.40
N ILE A 44 10.56 -21.75 21.45
CA ILE A 44 11.76 -22.55 21.69
C ILE A 44 11.33 -23.98 22.04
N THR A 45 11.17 -24.85 21.04
CA THR A 45 11.04 -26.29 21.27
C THR A 45 12.40 -26.95 21.11
N ILE A 46 13.05 -27.20 22.25
CA ILE A 46 14.19 -28.10 22.43
C ILE A 46 14.18 -29.32 21.47
N GLY A 47 15.10 -29.33 20.50
CA GLY A 47 15.57 -30.53 19.81
C GLY A 47 14.61 -31.23 18.84
N ILE A 48 13.62 -30.53 18.27
CA ILE A 48 12.72 -31.08 17.25
C ILE A 48 12.69 -30.14 16.05
N ASP A 49 12.93 -30.66 14.85
CA ASP A 49 12.72 -29.94 13.60
C ASP A 49 11.25 -29.54 13.51
N ILE A 50 10.97 -28.24 13.56
CA ILE A 50 9.61 -27.73 13.40
C ILE A 50 9.22 -27.95 11.93
N PRO A 51 8.22 -28.79 11.63
CA PRO A 51 7.78 -29.01 10.25
C PRO A 51 7.30 -27.69 9.66
N TRP A 52 7.77 -27.37 8.46
CA TRP A 52 7.57 -26.12 7.74
C TRP A 52 6.08 -25.78 7.58
N PHE A 53 5.52 -25.08 8.57
CA PHE A 53 4.20 -24.49 8.46
C PHE A 53 4.33 -23.03 8.05
N PRO A 54 3.36 -22.51 7.28
CA PRO A 54 3.29 -21.09 7.02
C PRO A 54 3.13 -20.35 8.35
N ILE A 55 4.13 -19.54 8.73
CA ILE A 55 4.04 -18.70 9.93
C ILE A 55 3.29 -17.44 9.53
N THR A 56 2.30 -17.08 10.34
CA THR A 56 1.52 -15.86 10.15
C THR A 56 1.90 -14.84 11.21
N ILE A 57 2.50 -13.71 10.80
CA ILE A 57 2.89 -12.61 11.71
C ILE A 57 2.00 -11.41 11.41
N GLY A 58 1.30 -10.92 12.43
CA GLY A 58 0.50 -9.70 12.33
C GLY A 58 1.26 -8.48 12.85
N SER A 59 1.08 -7.34 12.20
CA SER A 59 1.44 -6.03 12.76
C SER A 59 0.36 -5.02 12.44
N ASN A 60 0.23 -4.02 13.32
CA ASN A 60 -0.66 -2.91 13.13
C ASN A 60 0.21 -1.70 12.79
N SER A 61 -0.08 -1.03 11.68
CA SER A 61 0.40 0.32 11.43
C SER A 61 -0.64 1.28 12.01
N SER A 62 -0.17 2.27 12.76
CA SER A 62 -1.02 3.35 13.27
C SER A 62 -0.27 4.66 13.12
N ASN A 63 -0.14 5.09 11.86
CA ASN A 63 0.40 6.40 11.56
C ASN A 63 -0.79 7.32 11.33
N GLY A 64 -1.45 7.67 12.42
CA GLY A 64 -2.57 8.61 12.41
C GLY A 64 -2.10 9.94 11.82
N VAL A 65 -2.45 10.18 10.56
CA VAL A 65 -2.30 11.48 9.94
C VAL A 65 -3.65 12.18 10.15
N ASP A 66 -3.76 13.06 11.14
CA ASP A 66 -4.95 13.91 11.30
C ASP A 66 -4.86 15.11 10.34
N ASP A 67 -4.82 14.85 9.03
CA ASP A 67 -4.77 15.91 8.01
C ASP A 67 -6.11 16.01 7.26
N PRO A 68 -6.79 17.18 7.25
CA PRO A 68 -8.00 17.39 6.44
C PRO A 68 -7.81 17.13 4.94
N LEU A 69 -6.57 17.14 4.43
CA LEU A 69 -6.21 16.75 3.06
C LEU A 69 -6.36 15.25 2.79
N ILE A 70 -6.50 14.42 3.83
CA ILE A 70 -6.76 12.99 3.66
C ILE A 70 -7.97 12.78 2.78
N ASN A 71 -9.05 13.53 2.97
CA ASN A 71 -10.26 13.35 2.16
C ASN A 71 -10.01 13.58 0.66
N SER A 72 -9.04 14.43 0.30
CA SER A 72 -8.62 14.75 -1.07
C SER A 72 -7.67 13.72 -1.70
N ILE A 73 -7.18 12.74 -0.92
CA ILE A 73 -6.37 11.64 -1.45
C ILE A 73 -7.23 10.72 -2.31
N LYS A 74 -6.72 10.46 -3.51
CA LYS A 74 -7.30 9.63 -4.56
C LYS A 74 -6.18 8.76 -5.15
N ASP A 75 -6.43 7.48 -5.35
CA ASP A 75 -5.48 6.59 -6.03
C ASP A 75 -4.13 6.44 -5.29
N ILE A 76 -4.18 5.84 -4.11
CA ILE A 76 -3.04 5.27 -3.41
C ILE A 76 -2.72 3.92 -4.04
N SER A 77 -1.48 3.72 -4.46
CA SER A 77 -0.99 2.43 -4.94
C SER A 77 0.40 2.12 -4.39
N LEU A 78 0.69 0.85 -4.12
CA LEU A 78 2.03 0.44 -3.69
C LEU A 78 2.99 0.55 -4.87
N LYS A 79 4.02 1.39 -4.73
CA LYS A 79 5.09 1.55 -5.71
C LYS A 79 6.10 0.42 -5.59
N ASN A 80 6.60 0.21 -4.37
CA ASN A 80 7.54 -0.85 -4.03
C ASN A 80 7.51 -1.11 -2.53
N MET A 81 8.04 -2.26 -2.13
CA MET A 81 8.18 -2.63 -0.73
C MET A 81 9.51 -3.35 -0.53
N GLU A 82 10.22 -2.97 0.52
CA GLU A 82 11.46 -3.58 0.97
C GLU A 82 11.25 -4.18 2.37
N ILE A 83 11.83 -5.35 2.63
CA ILE A 83 11.81 -5.97 3.95
C ILE A 83 13.22 -6.34 4.34
N ALA A 84 13.61 -5.96 5.55
CA ALA A 84 14.90 -6.30 6.13
C ALA A 84 14.75 -7.09 7.43
N ILE A 85 15.69 -8.01 7.69
CA ILE A 85 15.87 -8.60 9.01
C ILE A 85 16.59 -7.58 9.89
N ALA A 86 15.91 -7.08 10.92
CA ALA A 86 16.47 -6.16 11.90
C ALA A 86 17.08 -6.89 13.11
N ASP A 87 16.49 -8.03 13.49
CA ASP A 87 16.99 -8.88 14.57
C ASP A 87 16.75 -10.37 14.21
N PRO A 88 17.74 -11.25 14.39
CA PRO A 88 19.10 -10.99 14.85
C PRO A 88 19.98 -10.30 13.80
N VAL A 89 20.88 -9.43 14.27
CA VAL A 89 21.80 -8.69 13.39
C VAL A 89 22.77 -9.64 12.68
N GLY A 90 22.93 -9.45 11.37
CA GLY A 90 23.84 -10.23 10.54
C GLY A 90 23.21 -11.48 9.90
N GLU A 91 21.93 -11.72 10.18
CA GLU A 91 21.18 -12.84 9.62
C GLU A 91 20.64 -12.53 8.21
N THR A 92 20.37 -13.58 7.43
CA THR A 92 19.86 -13.46 6.06
C THR A 92 18.59 -14.27 5.83
N PHE A 93 17.91 -14.03 4.72
CA PHE A 93 16.69 -14.75 4.35
C PHE A 93 16.94 -16.16 3.77
N TYR A 94 18.09 -16.80 4.04
CA TYR A 94 18.45 -18.10 3.44
C TYR A 94 17.45 -19.24 3.76
N PHE A 95 16.68 -19.10 4.84
CA PHE A 95 15.67 -20.07 5.25
C PHE A 95 14.33 -19.89 4.53
N LEU A 96 14.13 -18.73 3.91
CA LEU A 96 12.89 -18.34 3.27
C LEU A 96 12.80 -18.98 1.89
N LYS A 97 11.63 -19.54 1.59
CA LYS A 97 11.26 -19.99 0.24
C LYS A 97 10.36 -18.97 -0.44
N ASP A 98 9.28 -18.59 0.24
CA ASP A 98 8.27 -17.68 -0.27
C ASP A 98 7.82 -16.75 0.86
N LEU A 99 7.60 -15.47 0.53
CA LEU A 99 7.02 -14.49 1.44
C LEU A 99 5.85 -13.80 0.75
N VAL A 100 4.70 -13.76 1.41
CA VAL A 100 3.52 -13.03 0.95
C VAL A 100 3.05 -12.11 2.06
N ILE A 101 2.75 -10.86 1.72
CA ILE A 101 2.20 -9.87 2.63
C ILE A 101 0.78 -9.55 2.23
N TYR A 102 -0.09 -9.55 3.22
CA TYR A 102 -1.47 -9.15 3.09
C TYR A 102 -1.74 -7.88 3.90
N ILE A 103 -2.68 -7.07 3.42
CA ILE A 103 -3.22 -5.91 4.09
C ILE A 103 -4.69 -6.13 4.42
N SER A 104 -5.09 -5.75 5.62
CA SER A 104 -6.49 -5.81 6.06
C SER A 104 -6.83 -4.60 6.92
N LYS A 105 -8.12 -4.26 6.97
CA LYS A 105 -8.63 -3.14 7.77
C LYS A 105 -10.10 -3.33 8.09
N ASP A 106 -10.46 -3.16 9.35
CA ASP A 106 -11.84 -3.22 9.85
C ASP A 106 -12.63 -4.41 9.25
N SER A 107 -13.70 -4.12 8.51
CA SER A 107 -14.54 -5.10 7.83
C SER A 107 -14.20 -5.30 6.35
N LEU A 108 -13.11 -4.70 5.85
CA LEU A 108 -12.67 -4.87 4.47
C LEU A 108 -12.06 -6.26 4.27
N PRO A 109 -12.25 -6.87 3.08
CA PRO A 109 -11.57 -8.11 2.74
C PRO A 109 -10.06 -7.96 2.84
N GLU A 110 -9.38 -9.01 3.26
CA GLU A 110 -7.92 -9.03 3.21
C GLU A 110 -7.45 -9.11 1.75
N LEU A 111 -6.46 -8.29 1.39
CA LEU A 111 -5.87 -8.25 0.07
C LEU A 111 -4.39 -8.64 0.15
N GLU A 112 -3.92 -9.42 -0.82
CA GLU A 112 -2.48 -9.58 -1.03
C GLU A 112 -1.91 -8.23 -1.45
N LEU A 113 -0.90 -7.73 -0.74
CA LEU A 113 -0.28 -6.44 -0.98
C LEU A 113 1.01 -6.58 -1.80
N ALA A 114 1.83 -7.56 -1.46
CA ALA A 114 3.08 -7.85 -2.17
C ALA A 114 3.56 -9.28 -1.90
N HIS A 115 4.40 -9.81 -2.78
CA HIS A 115 4.98 -11.14 -2.62
C HIS A 115 6.41 -11.22 -3.14
N HIS A 116 7.14 -12.23 -2.68
CA HIS A 116 8.38 -12.68 -3.28
C HIS A 116 8.40 -14.21 -3.25
N TYR A 117 8.39 -14.81 -4.44
CA TYR A 117 8.38 -16.26 -4.61
C TYR A 117 9.76 -16.77 -5.03
N ASN A 118 10.06 -18.01 -4.64
CA ASN A 118 11.30 -18.70 -4.98
C ASN A 118 12.56 -17.91 -4.60
N VAL A 119 12.62 -17.49 -3.34
CA VAL A 119 13.78 -16.82 -2.75
C VAL A 119 15.01 -17.73 -2.89
N SER A 120 16.13 -17.16 -3.32
CA SER A 120 17.40 -17.87 -3.47
C SER A 120 18.06 -18.10 -2.10
N ASP A 121 18.68 -19.26 -1.89
CA ASP A 121 19.45 -19.55 -0.66
C ASP A 121 20.61 -18.55 -0.42
N ASN A 122 21.08 -17.84 -1.45
CA ASN A 122 22.13 -16.81 -1.34
C ASN A 122 21.58 -15.40 -1.13
N VAL A 123 20.29 -15.26 -0.81
CA VAL A 123 19.68 -13.97 -0.52
C VAL A 123 20.34 -13.32 0.70
N GLY A 124 20.47 -12.01 0.67
CA GLY A 124 21.00 -11.23 1.80
C GLY A 124 19.97 -11.04 2.91
N ASN A 125 20.17 -9.99 3.70
CA ASN A 125 19.29 -9.58 4.78
C ASN A 125 18.15 -8.64 4.34
N ILE A 126 18.08 -8.33 3.04
CA ILE A 126 17.09 -7.44 2.41
C ILE A 126 16.38 -8.21 1.30
N LEU A 127 15.05 -8.08 1.26
CA LEU A 127 14.20 -8.66 0.24
C LEU A 127 13.34 -7.58 -0.41
N TYR A 128 13.43 -7.51 -1.75
CA TYR A 128 12.58 -6.63 -2.55
C TYR A 128 11.31 -7.36 -2.95
N MET A 129 10.17 -6.82 -2.57
CA MET A 129 8.86 -7.45 -2.80
C MET A 129 8.27 -6.97 -4.12
N GLN A 130 7.58 -7.86 -4.82
CA GLN A 130 6.78 -7.54 -6.00
C GLN A 130 5.40 -7.07 -5.53
N PRO A 131 5.00 -5.80 -5.82
CA PRO A 131 3.64 -5.35 -5.55
C PRO A 131 2.63 -6.23 -6.28
N SER A 132 1.57 -6.63 -5.57
CA SER A 132 0.47 -7.34 -6.20
C SER A 132 -0.37 -6.37 -7.04
N ASN A 133 -1.23 -6.91 -7.90
CA ASN A 133 -2.24 -6.12 -8.61
C ASN A 133 -3.44 -5.75 -7.72
N ALA A 134 -3.23 -5.48 -6.42
CA ALA A 134 -4.29 -5.13 -5.46
C ALA A 134 -5.14 -3.92 -5.87
N GLY A 135 -4.70 -3.13 -6.85
CA GLY A 135 -5.43 -1.97 -7.36
C GLY A 135 -5.28 -0.76 -6.45
N ILE A 136 -6.37 -0.01 -6.29
CA ILE A 136 -6.44 1.22 -5.49
C ILE A 136 -6.55 0.84 -4.01
N LEU A 137 -5.58 1.26 -3.20
CA LEU A 137 -5.46 0.95 -1.76
C LEU A 137 -6.10 2.03 -0.86
N ASP A 138 -6.86 2.97 -1.44
CA ASP A 138 -7.45 4.11 -0.76
C ASP A 138 -8.15 3.71 0.54
N GLU A 139 -9.07 2.75 0.49
CA GLU A 139 -9.87 2.39 1.67
C GLU A 139 -9.02 1.80 2.81
N TYR A 140 -7.89 1.17 2.48
CA TYR A 140 -6.98 0.54 3.44
C TYR A 140 -6.04 1.58 4.07
N VAL A 141 -5.32 2.34 3.26
CA VAL A 141 -4.19 3.17 3.75
C VAL A 141 -4.61 4.57 4.16
N LYS A 142 -5.72 5.10 3.61
CA LYS A 142 -6.11 6.51 3.75
C LYS A 142 -6.32 7.00 5.18
N SER A 143 -6.73 6.16 6.12
CA SER A 143 -6.87 6.58 7.53
C SER A 143 -5.59 6.42 8.36
N GLY A 144 -4.51 5.86 7.79
CA GLY A 144 -3.26 5.59 8.51
C GLY A 144 -3.30 4.38 9.45
N ASP A 145 -4.45 3.75 9.62
CA ASP A 145 -4.65 2.56 10.45
C ASP A 145 -4.99 1.35 9.56
N TYR A 146 -4.06 0.40 9.50
CA TYR A 146 -4.25 -0.88 8.79
C TYR A 146 -3.36 -1.97 9.40
N ASN A 147 -3.76 -3.22 9.18
CA ASN A 147 -3.04 -4.39 9.66
C ASN A 147 -2.31 -5.07 8.51
N LEU A 148 -1.06 -5.43 8.73
CA LEU A 148 -0.26 -6.26 7.83
C LEU A 148 -0.15 -7.66 8.38
N ARG A 149 -0.36 -8.65 7.51
CA ARG A 149 -0.20 -10.07 7.81
C ARG A 149 0.84 -10.67 6.88
N LEU A 150 1.92 -11.20 7.46
CA LEU A 150 2.98 -11.89 6.72
C LEU A 150 2.69 -13.37 6.71
N GLN A 151 2.85 -14.00 5.56
CA GLN A 151 2.82 -15.44 5.38
C GLN A 151 4.19 -15.89 4.88
N ILE A 152 4.92 -16.57 5.76
CA ILE A 152 6.29 -17.06 5.51
C ILE A 152 6.26 -18.54 5.20
N THR A 153 6.80 -18.94 4.04
CA THR A 153 7.07 -20.35 3.72
C THR A 153 8.57 -20.57 3.75
N THR A 154 9.04 -21.56 4.53
CA THR A 154 10.47 -21.84 4.69
C THR A 154 10.91 -23.06 3.88
N SER A 155 12.10 -23.03 3.28
CA SER A 155 12.74 -24.17 2.60
C SER A 155 13.74 -24.89 3.51
N ASN A 156 14.34 -24.15 4.44
CA ASN A 156 15.34 -24.67 5.37
C ASN A 156 14.85 -24.55 6.83
N ILE A 157 15.53 -25.26 7.73
CA ILE A 157 15.25 -25.20 9.17
C ILE A 157 15.71 -23.84 9.70
N LEU A 158 14.83 -23.16 10.44
CA LEU A 158 15.19 -21.95 11.18
C LEU A 158 16.24 -22.29 12.25
N PRO A 159 17.31 -21.50 12.39
CA PRO A 159 18.28 -21.65 13.47
C PRO A 159 17.60 -21.71 14.83
N THR A 160 17.93 -22.75 15.59
CA THR A 160 17.45 -22.95 16.96
C THR A 160 18.01 -21.93 17.94
N SER A 161 18.96 -21.10 17.52
CA SER A 161 19.51 -19.97 18.28
C SER A 161 18.61 -18.73 18.30
N PHE A 162 17.56 -18.69 17.47
CA PHE A 162 16.68 -17.53 17.43
C PHE A 162 15.62 -17.62 18.53
N SER A 163 15.65 -16.68 19.47
CA SER A 163 14.53 -16.44 20.39
C SER A 163 13.48 -15.52 19.76
N THR A 164 13.94 -14.60 18.92
CA THR A 164 13.15 -13.53 18.32
C THR A 164 13.59 -13.33 16.87
N LEU A 165 12.62 -13.03 16.00
CA LEU A 165 12.84 -12.56 14.64
C LEU A 165 12.11 -11.24 14.47
N THR A 166 12.85 -10.18 14.15
CA THR A 166 12.29 -8.86 13.87
C THR A 166 12.51 -8.51 12.42
N PHE A 167 11.41 -8.20 11.73
CA PHE A 167 11.39 -7.69 10.37
C PHE A 167 11.02 -6.20 10.38
N VAL A 168 11.65 -5.42 9.52
CA VAL A 168 11.26 -4.05 9.23
C VAL A 168 10.87 -4.00 7.76
N ALA A 169 9.67 -3.49 7.48
CA ALA A 169 9.18 -3.29 6.13
C ALA A 169 9.04 -1.81 5.82
N ASP A 170 9.61 -1.38 4.70
CA ASP A 170 9.45 -0.04 4.13
C ASP A 170 8.46 -0.14 2.96
N LEU A 171 7.30 0.49 3.13
CA LEU A 171 6.21 0.54 2.16
C LEU A 171 6.24 1.89 1.44
N ASN A 172 6.56 1.89 0.16
CA ASN A 172 6.57 3.11 -0.65
C ASN A 172 5.31 3.18 -1.51
N PHE A 173 4.49 4.21 -1.31
CA PHE A 173 3.24 4.43 -2.01
C PHE A 173 3.35 5.58 -3.01
N ASN A 174 2.72 5.42 -4.17
CA ASN A 174 2.35 6.53 -5.03
C ASN A 174 0.99 7.06 -4.58
N VAL A 175 0.87 8.37 -4.41
CA VAL A 175 -0.36 9.03 -3.99
C VAL A 175 -0.74 10.11 -4.99
N THR A 176 -2.01 10.14 -5.41
CA THR A 176 -2.58 11.24 -6.18
C THR A 176 -3.56 12.04 -5.29
N LEU A 177 -3.62 13.34 -5.47
CA LEU A 177 -4.65 14.20 -4.88
C LEU A 177 -5.45 14.82 -6.00
N ILE A 178 -6.76 14.92 -5.83
CA ILE A 178 -7.62 15.72 -6.68
C ILE A 178 -8.10 16.89 -5.82
N ASN A 179 -7.56 18.08 -6.08
CA ASN A 179 -7.98 19.28 -5.39
C ASN A 179 -9.00 20.05 -6.24
N GLU A 180 -10.13 20.40 -5.64
CA GLU A 180 -11.05 21.41 -6.17
C GLU A 180 -10.38 22.78 -6.04
N GLN A 181 -10.33 23.54 -7.14
CA GLN A 181 -9.93 24.95 -7.15
C GLN A 181 -11.14 25.86 -7.16
#